data_AF-A0ABD4UJB2-F1
#
_entry.id   AF-A0ABD4UJB2-F1
#
_cell.length_a   1.000
_cell.length_b   1.000
_cell.length_c   1.000
_cell.angle_alpha   90.00
_cell.angle_beta   90.00
_cell.angle_gamma   90.00
#
_symmetry.space_group_name_H-M   'P 1'
#
loop_
_entity.id
_entity.type
_entity.pdbx_description
1 polymer ?
#
loop_
_entity_poly.entity_id
_entity_poly.type
_entity_poly.pdbx_seq_one_letter_code
_entity_poly.pdbx_strand_id
1 'polypeptide(L)'
;MWDSILRFMYALLIRVPILGDVVLIVNGYAYEGKHDALVRFAPPLYWLRRIVPKLALSGLFALWITCKLTSHFSALPKSATDFTGMLLSIFPNLLGFGIGVYALIFALPESFFKSLRGERETTTQAVEQPRSPQENPDTPPNMINADMAYPLIVIALSITFGAFIQFFMTMWSFYVSIWLLSYCFVLMLELISLIYVSAYKSISDKQ
;
A
#
# COMPACT_ATOMS: atom_id res chain seq x y z
N MET A 1 4.39 -29.49 10.23
CA MET A 1 4.44 -28.97 11.61
C MET A 1 4.64 -27.46 11.64
N TRP A 2 5.62 -26.91 10.91
CA TRP A 2 5.87 -25.46 10.80
C TRP A 2 4.66 -24.65 10.30
N ASP A 3 3.99 -25.13 9.25
CA ASP A 3 2.79 -24.46 8.71
C ASP A 3 1.62 -24.41 9.68
N SER A 4 1.48 -25.39 10.57
CA SER A 4 0.40 -25.43 11.57
C SER A 4 0.63 -24.37 12.66
N ILE A 5 1.88 -24.16 13.07
CA ILE A 5 2.26 -23.14 14.05
C ILE A 5 2.03 -21.75 13.46
N LEU A 6 2.44 -21.51 12.22
CA LEU A 6 2.24 -20.23 11.53
C LEU A 6 0.75 -19.89 11.36
N ARG A 7 -0.09 -20.87 11.02
CA ARG A 7 -1.54 -20.69 10.94
C ARG A 7 -2.16 -20.35 12.30
N PHE A 8 -1.72 -21.01 13.37
CA PHE A 8 -2.20 -20.71 14.72
C PHE A 8 -1.79 -19.31 15.18
N MET A 9 -0.52 -18.93 14.97
CA MET A 9 -0.01 -17.59 15.28
C MET A 9 -0.75 -16.51 14.48
N TYR A 10 -1.00 -16.76 13.19
CA TYR A 10 -1.79 -15.86 12.34
C TYR A 10 -3.20 -15.68 12.90
N ALA A 11 -3.90 -16.78 13.22
CA ALA A 11 -5.24 -16.77 13.78
C ALA A 11 -5.32 -16.04 15.14
N LEU A 12 -4.24 -16.10 15.93
CA LEU A 12 -4.15 -15.35 17.18
C LEU A 12 -3.93 -13.84 16.93
N LEU A 13 -3.09 -13.50 15.95
CA LEU A 13 -2.73 -12.11 15.66
C LEU A 13 -3.89 -11.33 15.04
N ILE A 14 -4.68 -11.95 14.16
CA ILE A 14 -5.89 -11.34 13.57
C ILE A 14 -7.01 -11.09 14.59
N ARG A 15 -6.96 -11.70 15.77
CA ARG A 15 -7.93 -11.45 16.86
C ARG A 15 -7.61 -10.21 17.68
N VAL A 16 -6.41 -9.64 17.53
CA VAL A 16 -6.03 -8.42 18.25
C VAL A 16 -6.72 -7.24 17.59
N PRO A 17 -7.48 -6.40 18.31
CA PRO A 17 -8.16 -5.24 17.71
C PRO A 17 -7.12 -4.28 17.12
N ILE A 18 -7.45 -3.66 15.97
CA ILE A 18 -6.60 -2.73 15.20
C ILE A 18 -5.40 -3.43 14.54
N LEU A 19 -4.57 -4.13 15.32
CA LEU A 19 -3.38 -4.81 14.82
C LEU A 19 -3.75 -5.96 13.87
N GLY A 20 -4.83 -6.69 14.18
CA GLY A 20 -5.34 -7.76 13.32
C GLY A 20 -5.79 -7.26 11.96
N ASP A 21 -6.47 -6.10 11.91
CA ASP A 21 -6.91 -5.46 10.67
C ASP A 21 -5.74 -4.99 9.83
N VAL A 22 -4.74 -4.36 10.47
CA VAL A 22 -3.48 -3.95 9.81
C VAL A 22 -2.80 -5.16 9.20
N VAL A 23 -2.63 -6.24 9.97
CA VAL A 23 -1.98 -7.47 9.50
C VAL A 23 -2.76 -8.07 8.34
N LEU A 24 -4.09 -8.12 8.41
CA LEU A 24 -4.93 -8.68 7.36
C LEU A 24 -4.82 -7.88 6.06
N ILE A 25 -4.88 -6.54 6.13
CA ILE A 25 -4.75 -5.67 4.95
C ILE A 25 -3.36 -5.81 4.33
N VAL A 26 -2.30 -5.73 5.14
CA VAL A 26 -0.92 -5.82 4.64
C VAL A 26 -0.62 -7.22 4.10
N ASN A 27 -1.14 -8.26 4.73
CA ASN A 27 -1.01 -9.63 4.24
C ASN A 27 -1.78 -9.83 2.92
N GLY A 28 -2.99 -9.28 2.80
CA GLY A 28 -3.76 -9.25 1.54
C GLY A 28 -3.05 -8.54 0.42
N TYR A 29 -2.37 -7.44 0.75
CA TYR A 29 -1.52 -6.71 -0.19
C TYR A 29 -0.33 -7.53 -0.67
N ALA A 30 0.39 -8.19 0.26
CA ALA A 30 1.51 -9.07 -0.10
C ALA A 30 1.04 -10.26 -0.96
N TYR A 31 -0.14 -10.80 -0.68
CA TYR A 31 -0.71 -11.93 -1.42
C TYR A 31 -1.31 -11.59 -2.79
N GLU A 32 -1.27 -10.32 -3.21
CA GLU A 32 -1.94 -9.90 -4.44
C GLU A 32 -3.41 -10.34 -4.41
N GLY A 33 -4.12 -10.07 -3.31
CA GLY A 33 -5.56 -10.32 -3.17
C GLY A 33 -6.05 -11.77 -3.38
N LYS A 34 -5.14 -12.76 -3.37
CA LYS A 34 -5.50 -14.19 -3.39
C LYS A 34 -6.30 -14.54 -2.13
N HIS A 35 -7.27 -15.45 -2.25
CA HIS A 35 -8.13 -15.89 -1.14
C HIS A 35 -7.33 -16.48 0.05
N ASP A 36 -6.12 -16.98 -0.23
CA ASP A 36 -5.19 -17.48 0.79
C ASP A 36 -4.76 -16.44 1.83
N ALA A 37 -4.91 -15.14 1.52
CA ALA A 37 -4.58 -14.05 2.42
C ALA A 37 -5.39 -14.04 3.71
N LEU A 38 -6.58 -14.64 3.72
CA LEU A 38 -7.45 -14.69 4.91
C LEU A 38 -7.10 -15.83 5.86
N VAL A 39 -6.32 -16.81 5.41
CA VAL A 39 -6.12 -18.08 6.13
C VAL A 39 -4.67 -18.24 6.62
N ARG A 40 -3.71 -17.63 5.94
CA ARG A 40 -2.28 -17.79 6.25
C ARG A 40 -1.47 -16.54 5.91
N PHE A 41 -0.27 -16.44 6.49
CA PHE A 41 0.71 -15.41 6.11
C PHE A 41 1.28 -15.64 4.71
N ALA A 42 1.51 -14.54 3.98
CA ALA A 42 2.16 -14.59 2.68
C ALA A 42 3.60 -15.06 2.82
N PRO A 43 4.09 -15.92 1.90
CA PRO A 43 5.48 -16.34 1.92
C PRO A 43 6.39 -15.11 1.83
N PRO A 44 7.55 -15.11 2.50
CA PRO A 44 8.43 -13.94 2.61
C PRO A 44 8.87 -13.38 1.25
N LEU A 45 8.92 -14.22 0.21
CA LEU A 45 9.24 -13.79 -1.16
C LEU A 45 8.21 -12.81 -1.73
N TYR A 46 6.93 -12.94 -1.38
CA TYR A 46 5.87 -12.02 -1.81
C TYR A 46 6.03 -10.64 -1.15
N TRP A 47 6.32 -10.62 0.15
CA TRP A 47 6.65 -9.40 0.88
C TRP A 47 7.86 -8.69 0.27
N LEU A 48 8.92 -9.46 -0.01
CA LEU A 48 10.14 -8.95 -0.59
C LEU A 48 9.89 -8.35 -1.99
N ARG A 49 9.11 -9.02 -2.82
CA ARG A 49 8.84 -8.53 -4.18
C ARG A 49 8.02 -7.24 -4.19
N ARG A 50 7.07 -7.07 -3.26
CA ARG A 50 6.07 -5.99 -3.35
C ARG A 50 6.36 -4.79 -2.47
N ILE A 51 6.86 -5.02 -1.25
CA ILE A 51 7.07 -3.95 -0.27
C ILE A 51 8.50 -3.39 -0.35
N VAL A 52 9.50 -4.26 -0.50
CA VAL A 52 10.91 -3.84 -0.43
C VAL A 52 11.33 -2.88 -1.54
N PRO A 53 10.91 -3.01 -2.81
CA PRO A 53 11.29 -2.03 -3.83
C PRO A 53 10.86 -0.60 -3.47
N LYS A 54 9.71 -0.46 -2.79
CA LYS A 54 9.16 0.85 -2.39
C LYS A 54 9.86 1.41 -1.16
N LEU A 55 10.13 0.55 -0.19
CA LEU A 55 10.94 0.93 0.98
C LEU A 55 12.37 1.30 0.56
N ALA A 56 12.95 0.59 -0.40
CA ALA A 56 14.27 0.89 -0.95
C ALA A 56 14.25 2.21 -1.72
N LEU A 57 13.26 2.42 -2.59
CA LEU A 57 13.11 3.68 -3.34
C LEU A 57 12.91 4.87 -2.40
N SER A 58 12.05 4.76 -1.39
CA SER A 58 11.85 5.81 -0.40
C SER A 58 13.09 6.06 0.45
N GLY A 59 13.82 5.00 0.81
CA GLY A 59 15.10 5.07 1.51
C GLY A 59 16.18 5.80 0.71
N LEU A 60 16.31 5.47 -0.58
CA LEU A 60 17.26 6.14 -1.49
C LEU A 60 16.91 7.62 -1.65
N PHE A 61 15.62 7.94 -1.79
CA PHE A 61 15.17 9.32 -1.90
C PHE A 61 15.42 10.12 -0.61
N ALA A 62 15.11 9.52 0.54
CA ALA A 62 15.37 10.10 1.85
C ALA A 62 16.87 10.33 2.09
N LEU A 63 17.72 9.37 1.73
CA LEU A 63 19.18 9.49 1.80
C LEU A 63 19.67 10.64 0.91
N TRP A 64 19.17 10.71 -0.33
CA TRP A 64 19.54 11.77 -1.27
C TRP A 64 19.19 13.16 -0.74
N ILE A 65 17.97 13.36 -0.23
CA ILE A 65 17.57 14.63 0.39
C ILE A 65 18.48 14.96 1.57
N THR A 66 18.72 13.99 2.45
CA THR A 66 19.54 14.20 3.65
C THR A 66 20.98 14.58 3.32
N CYS A 67 21.60 13.91 2.34
CA CYS A 67 22.94 14.24 1.87
C CYS A 67 23.00 15.66 1.30
N LYS A 68 22.01 16.06 0.50
CA LYS A 68 21.95 17.41 -0.09
C LYS A 68 21.74 18.50 0.96
N LEU A 69 20.90 18.25 1.96
CA LEU A 69 20.67 19.19 3.05
C LEU A 69 21.92 19.38 3.90
N THR A 70 22.61 18.28 4.23
CA THR A 70 23.84 18.30 5.04
C THR A 70 25.02 18.92 4.28
N SER A 71 25.08 18.77 2.95
CA SER A 71 26.18 19.35 2.15
C SER A 71 26.03 20.85 1.92
N HIS A 72 24.81 21.36 1.83
CA HIS A 72 24.55 22.78 1.51
C HIS A 72 24.35 23.66 2.74
N PHE A 73 23.95 23.09 3.89
CA PHE A 73 23.71 23.84 5.11
C PHE A 73 24.59 23.33 6.25
N SER A 74 25.59 24.13 6.63
CA SER A 74 26.45 23.89 7.79
C SER A 74 25.70 24.01 9.13
N ALA A 75 24.56 24.71 9.14
CA ALA A 75 23.57 24.68 10.20
C ALA A 75 22.17 24.63 9.57
N LEU A 76 21.43 23.55 9.81
CA LEU A 76 20.09 23.37 9.29
C LEU A 76 19.13 24.36 9.98
N PRO A 77 18.48 25.29 9.24
CA PRO A 77 17.47 26.16 9.83
C PRO A 77 16.28 25.32 10.30
N LYS A 78 15.93 25.43 11.59
CA LYS A 78 14.87 24.65 12.28
C LYS A 78 13.51 24.64 11.57
N SER A 79 13.17 25.71 10.85
CA SER A 79 11.88 25.85 10.16
C SER A 79 11.83 25.08 8.82
N ALA A 80 12.94 25.00 8.08
CA ALA A 80 12.99 24.31 6.79
C ALA A 80 13.19 22.79 6.90
N THR A 81 13.30 22.27 8.13
CA THR A 81 13.64 20.88 8.43
C THR A 81 12.59 20.16 9.28
N ASP A 82 11.43 20.77 9.50
CA ASP A 82 10.32 20.13 10.21
C ASP A 82 9.53 19.17 9.29
N PHE A 83 10.21 18.09 8.88
CA PHE A 83 9.61 17.04 8.06
C PHE A 83 8.47 16.33 8.77
N THR A 84 8.51 16.28 10.11
CA THR A 84 7.41 15.74 10.91
C THR A 84 6.17 16.63 10.82
N GLY A 85 6.33 17.95 10.93
CA GLY A 85 5.24 18.92 10.72
C GLY A 85 4.67 18.87 9.30
N MET A 86 5.51 18.69 8.28
CA MET A 86 5.06 18.46 6.90
C MET A 86 4.23 17.17 6.77
N LEU A 87 4.69 16.07 7.36
CA LEU A 87 3.98 14.80 7.36
C LEU A 87 2.58 14.95 7.98
N LEU A 88 2.48 15.61 9.14
CA LEU A 88 1.23 15.79 9.87
C LEU A 88 0.29 16.84 9.26
N SER A 89 0.78 17.74 8.41
CA SER A 89 -0.05 18.76 7.75
C SER A 89 -0.58 18.31 6.39
N ILE A 90 0.24 17.60 5.61
CA ILE A 90 -0.09 17.20 4.23
C ILE A 90 -0.94 15.92 4.22
N PHE A 91 -0.48 14.89 4.93
CA PHE A 91 -1.01 13.54 4.73
C PHE A 91 -2.39 13.25 5.33
N PRO A 92 -2.88 13.92 6.40
CA PRO A 92 -4.27 13.75 6.81
C PRO A 92 -5.27 14.17 5.72
N ASN A 93 -4.97 15.25 4.99
CA ASN A 93 -5.82 15.71 3.88
C ASN A 93 -5.79 14.71 2.71
N LEU A 94 -4.59 14.21 2.37
CA LEU A 94 -4.43 13.20 1.31
C LEU A 94 -5.06 11.85 1.68
N LEU A 95 -5.00 11.46 2.95
CA LEU A 95 -5.66 10.27 3.48
C LEU A 95 -7.18 10.43 3.39
N GLY A 96 -7.73 11.59 3.77
CA GLY A 96 -9.15 11.90 3.62
C GLY A 96 -9.60 11.83 2.15
N PHE A 97 -8.78 12.35 1.22
CA PHE A 97 -9.01 12.20 -0.21
C PHE A 97 -9.02 10.73 -0.64
N GLY A 98 -8.01 9.95 -0.24
CA GLY A 98 -7.90 8.55 -0.61
C GLY A 98 -9.06 7.69 -0.08
N ILE A 99 -9.51 7.93 1.16
CA ILE A 99 -10.71 7.31 1.72
C ILE A 99 -11.96 7.73 0.93
N GLY A 100 -12.08 9.00 0.56
CA GLY A 100 -13.21 9.49 -0.24
C GLY A 100 -13.30 8.80 -1.60
N VAL A 101 -12.19 8.65 -2.31
CA VAL A 101 -12.15 7.92 -3.59
C VAL A 101 -12.46 6.44 -3.38
N TYR A 102 -11.89 5.83 -2.34
CA TYR A 102 -12.15 4.43 -2.00
C TYR A 102 -13.64 4.18 -1.71
N ALA A 103 -14.29 5.04 -0.92
CA ALA A 103 -15.73 4.96 -0.66
C ALA A 103 -16.57 5.12 -1.94
N LEU A 104 -16.15 6.02 -2.84
CA LEU A 104 -16.83 6.20 -4.13
C LEU A 104 -16.79 4.91 -4.96
N ILE A 105 -15.67 4.19 -4.96
CA ILE A 105 -15.52 2.92 -5.68
C ILE A 105 -16.51 1.86 -5.15
N PHE A 106 -16.74 1.79 -3.83
CA PHE A 106 -17.77 0.88 -3.26
C PHE A 106 -19.20 1.31 -3.55
N ALA A 107 -19.44 2.61 -3.73
CA ALA A 107 -20.75 3.12 -4.11
C ALA A 107 -21.08 2.85 -5.59
N LEU A 108 -20.11 2.42 -6.40
CA LEU A 108 -20.34 2.06 -7.79
C LEU A 108 -21.09 0.72 -7.90
N PRO A 109 -22.07 0.61 -8.82
CA PRO A 109 -22.85 -0.61 -8.97
C PRO A 109 -22.00 -1.78 -9.48
N GLU A 110 -22.33 -3.01 -9.10
CA GLU A 110 -21.60 -4.22 -9.53
C GLU A 110 -21.49 -4.38 -11.05
N SER A 111 -22.44 -3.81 -11.81
CA SER A 111 -22.39 -3.75 -13.28
C SER A 111 -21.14 -3.01 -13.80
N PHE A 112 -20.63 -2.03 -13.06
CA PHE A 112 -19.38 -1.33 -13.35
C PHE A 112 -18.15 -2.24 -13.18
N PHE A 113 -18.18 -3.14 -12.19
CA PHE A 113 -17.11 -4.12 -12.01
C PHE A 113 -17.21 -5.28 -12.99
N LYS A 114 -18.43 -5.65 -13.42
CA LYS A 114 -18.64 -6.63 -14.49
C LYS A 114 -18.17 -6.11 -15.85
N SER A 115 -18.38 -4.82 -16.11
CA SER A 115 -17.88 -4.15 -17.32
C SER A 115 -16.34 -4.10 -17.29
N LEU A 116 -15.72 -3.69 -16.18
CA LEU A 116 -14.26 -3.79 -15.96
C LEU A 116 -13.67 -5.20 -16.17
N ARG A 117 -14.48 -6.26 -16.02
CA ARG A 117 -14.05 -7.66 -16.16
C ARG A 117 -14.02 -8.12 -17.63
N GLY A 118 -14.64 -7.38 -18.55
CA GLY A 118 -14.86 -7.82 -19.92
C GLY A 118 -15.82 -9.01 -19.96
N GLU A 119 -16.80 -8.94 -20.84
CA GLU A 119 -17.74 -10.02 -21.11
C GLU A 119 -16.98 -11.26 -21.63
N ARG A 120 -16.59 -12.16 -20.72
CA ARG A 120 -16.09 -13.51 -21.04
C ARG A 120 -16.85 -14.58 -20.25
N GLU A 121 -18.16 -14.41 -20.17
CA GLU A 121 -19.11 -15.50 -19.93
C GLU A 121 -19.77 -15.92 -21.25
N THR A 122 -18.98 -16.33 -22.23
CA THR A 122 -19.51 -17.19 -23.29
C THR A 122 -18.39 -18.12 -23.80
N THR A 123 -18.62 -19.42 -23.60
CA THR A 123 -18.01 -20.53 -24.35
C THR A 123 -16.56 -20.88 -23.97
N THR A 124 -16.35 -21.99 -23.26
CA THR A 124 -15.92 -23.29 -23.83
C THR A 124 -15.23 -24.15 -22.76
N GLN A 125 -15.66 -25.40 -22.69
CA GLN A 125 -15.07 -26.52 -21.96
C GLN A 125 -13.63 -26.83 -22.43
N ALA A 126 -12.86 -27.45 -21.53
CA ALA A 126 -11.73 -28.37 -21.77
C ALA A 126 -10.50 -27.87 -22.57
N VAL A 127 -9.29 -28.07 -22.01
CA VAL A 127 -8.09 -28.72 -22.59
C VAL A 127 -6.82 -28.28 -21.84
N GLU A 128 -5.87 -29.21 -21.79
CA GLU A 128 -4.66 -29.36 -21.00
C GLU A 128 -3.50 -28.37 -21.30
N GLN A 129 -2.73 -28.03 -20.24
CA GLN A 129 -1.26 -27.87 -20.18
C GLN A 129 -0.56 -26.75 -21.04
N PRO A 130 0.79 -26.51 -20.95
CA PRO A 130 1.43 -25.62 -19.95
C PRO A 130 2.45 -24.62 -20.59
N ARG A 131 2.55 -23.33 -20.17
CA ARG A 131 3.74 -22.49 -20.52
C ARG A 131 3.78 -21.11 -19.81
N SER A 132 4.96 -20.81 -19.26
CA SER A 132 5.61 -19.50 -18.99
C SER A 132 4.92 -18.42 -18.12
N PRO A 133 5.69 -17.70 -17.27
CA PRO A 133 5.15 -16.73 -16.30
C PRO A 133 4.91 -15.38 -16.98
N GLN A 134 3.86 -15.31 -17.78
CA GLN A 134 3.38 -14.06 -18.36
C GLN A 134 2.17 -13.59 -17.54
N GLU A 135 2.41 -12.52 -16.81
CA GLU A 135 1.48 -11.55 -16.21
C GLU A 135 -0.01 -11.85 -16.47
N ASN A 136 -0.68 -12.44 -15.48
CA ASN A 136 -2.10 -12.79 -15.55
C ASN A 136 -2.96 -11.50 -15.55
N PRO A 137 -3.88 -11.33 -16.51
CA PRO A 137 -4.73 -10.15 -16.62
C PRO A 137 -6.01 -10.21 -15.77
N ASP A 138 -6.09 -11.12 -14.80
CA ASP A 138 -7.23 -11.29 -13.92
C ASP A 138 -6.90 -10.76 -12.53
N THR A 139 -7.11 -9.47 -12.30
CA THR A 139 -7.02 -8.85 -10.97
C THR A 139 -8.37 -9.06 -10.26
N PRO A 140 -8.58 -10.08 -9.40
CA PRO A 140 -9.85 -10.26 -8.68
C PRO A 140 -10.26 -8.99 -7.91
N PRO A 141 -11.57 -8.74 -7.72
CA PRO A 141 -12.05 -7.53 -7.01
C PRO A 141 -11.47 -7.35 -5.60
N ASN A 142 -11.03 -8.44 -4.96
CA ASN A 142 -10.34 -8.41 -3.67
C ASN A 142 -8.91 -7.82 -3.77
N MET A 143 -8.26 -7.87 -4.94
CA MET A 143 -6.96 -7.25 -5.19
C MET A 143 -7.04 -5.73 -5.22
N ILE A 144 -8.02 -5.16 -5.93
CA ILE A 144 -8.17 -3.70 -6.02
C ILE A 144 -8.42 -3.12 -4.63
N ASN A 145 -9.25 -3.81 -3.84
CA ASN A 145 -9.51 -3.44 -2.46
C ASN A 145 -8.22 -3.48 -1.61
N ALA A 146 -7.47 -4.58 -1.63
CA ALA A 146 -6.23 -4.71 -0.87
C ALA A 146 -5.14 -3.71 -1.34
N ASP A 147 -5.07 -3.44 -2.64
CA ASP A 147 -4.09 -2.54 -3.26
C ASP A 147 -4.38 -1.06 -2.97
N MET A 148 -5.63 -0.69 -2.72
CA MET A 148 -6.00 0.65 -2.26
C MET A 148 -5.95 0.79 -0.73
N ALA A 149 -6.36 -0.25 0.02
CA ALA A 149 -6.37 -0.23 1.47
C ALA A 149 -4.94 -0.19 2.06
N TYR A 150 -3.96 -0.80 1.39
CA TYR A 150 -2.58 -0.83 1.87
C TYR A 150 -1.92 0.57 1.95
N PRO A 151 -1.88 1.39 0.87
CA PRO A 151 -1.39 2.75 0.97
C PRO A 151 -2.08 3.56 2.08
N LEU A 152 -3.40 3.43 2.22
CA LEU A 152 -4.18 4.15 3.22
C LEU A 152 -3.80 3.78 4.65
N ILE A 153 -3.72 2.49 4.98
CA ILE A 153 -3.39 2.05 6.35
C ILE A 153 -1.95 2.43 6.71
N VAL A 154 -1.02 2.33 5.76
CA VAL A 154 0.38 2.67 5.99
C VAL A 154 0.58 4.17 6.15
N ILE A 155 -0.14 5.00 5.40
CA ILE A 155 -0.15 6.46 5.61
C ILE A 155 -0.74 6.79 6.98
N ALA A 156 -1.85 6.15 7.38
CA ALA A 156 -2.45 6.34 8.70
C ALA A 156 -1.46 6.03 9.82
N LEU A 157 -0.82 4.85 9.75
CA LEU A 157 0.21 4.43 10.71
C LEU A 157 1.41 5.38 10.71
N SER A 158 1.82 5.88 9.55
CA SER A 158 2.93 6.82 9.43
C SER A 158 2.61 8.17 10.05
N ILE A 159 1.38 8.68 9.92
CA ILE A 159 0.92 9.90 10.60
C ILE A 159 0.91 9.68 12.11
N THR A 160 0.32 8.57 12.58
CA THR A 160 0.29 8.23 14.01
C THR A 160 1.70 8.14 14.57
N PHE A 161 2.60 7.44 13.89
CA PHE A 161 3.99 7.30 14.30
C PHE A 161 4.74 8.63 14.22
N GLY A 162 4.49 9.47 13.22
CA GLY A 162 5.01 10.84 13.12
C GLY A 162 4.61 11.71 14.31
N ALA A 163 3.37 11.61 14.78
CA ALA A 163 2.92 12.30 15.98
C ALA A 163 3.68 11.81 17.23
N PHE A 164 3.95 10.51 17.33
CA PHE A 164 4.79 9.97 18.41
C PHE A 164 6.24 10.45 18.34
N ILE A 165 6.81 10.55 17.14
CA ILE A 165 8.20 11.02 16.93
C ILE A 165 8.39 12.44 17.46
N GLN A 166 7.37 13.31 17.43
CA GLN A 166 7.48 14.68 17.95
C GLN A 166 7.86 14.75 19.45
N PHE A 167 7.49 13.72 20.23
CA PHE A 167 7.89 13.65 21.64
C PHE A 167 9.39 13.34 21.82
N PHE A 168 10.01 12.72 20.83
CA PHE A 168 11.42 12.34 20.87
C PHE A 168 12.26 13.36 20.11
N MET A 169 12.88 14.29 20.83
CA MET A 169 13.79 15.30 20.24
C MET A 169 15.20 14.74 20.02
N THR A 170 15.34 13.72 19.17
CA THR A 170 16.63 13.08 18.87
C THR A 170 17.04 13.27 17.41
N MET A 171 18.34 13.17 17.13
CA MET A 171 18.85 13.20 15.74
C MET A 171 18.25 12.10 14.87
N TRP A 172 17.94 10.94 15.45
CA TRP A 172 17.28 9.84 14.76
C TRP A 172 15.89 10.20 14.25
N SER A 173 15.14 11.00 15.00
CA SER A 173 13.82 11.49 14.62
C SER A 173 13.83 12.22 13.27
N PHE A 174 14.90 12.97 12.97
CA PHE A 174 15.04 13.67 11.70
C PHE A 174 15.10 12.70 10.50
N TYR A 175 16.00 11.70 10.56
CA TYR A 175 16.16 10.72 9.49
C TYR A 175 14.93 9.83 9.33
N VAL A 176 14.28 9.47 10.43
CA VAL A 176 13.05 8.66 10.39
C VAL A 176 11.90 9.46 9.77
N SER A 177 11.74 10.74 10.14
CA SER A 177 10.68 11.59 9.57
C SER A 177 10.85 11.85 8.09
N ILE A 178 12.07 12.10 7.60
CA ILE A 178 12.31 12.32 6.17
C ILE A 178 12.04 11.05 5.35
N TRP A 179 12.35 9.89 5.93
CA TRP A 179 12.10 8.60 5.32
C TRP A 179 10.60 8.26 5.29
N LEU A 180 9.89 8.44 6.40
CA LEU A 180 8.44 8.27 6.47
C LEU A 180 7.72 9.18 5.48
N LEU A 181 8.10 10.46 5.43
CA LEU A 181 7.55 11.43 4.47
C LEU A 181 7.75 10.94 3.03
N SER A 182 8.97 10.54 2.69
CA SER A 182 9.30 10.00 1.36
C SER A 182 8.51 8.74 1.04
N TYR A 183 8.32 7.86 2.01
CA TYR A 183 7.56 6.63 1.84
C TYR A 183 6.07 6.90 1.61
N CYS A 184 5.47 7.81 2.38
CA CYS A 184 4.09 8.23 2.18
C CYS A 184 3.88 8.86 0.78
N PHE A 185 4.85 9.62 0.26
CA PHE A 185 4.78 10.12 -1.11
C PHE A 185 4.76 9.00 -2.16
N VAL A 186 5.62 7.99 -2.02
CA VAL A 186 5.63 6.82 -2.93
C VAL A 186 4.27 6.10 -2.90
N LEU A 187 3.69 5.91 -1.71
CA LEU A 187 2.39 5.26 -1.55
C LEU A 187 1.24 6.09 -2.12
N MET A 188 1.31 7.42 -2.01
CA MET A 188 0.31 8.30 -2.64
C MET A 188 0.36 8.24 -4.17
N LEU A 189 1.55 8.21 -4.76
CA LEU A 189 1.70 8.05 -6.21
C LEU A 189 1.14 6.70 -6.68
N GLU A 190 1.38 5.63 -5.92
CA GLU A 190 0.77 4.32 -6.19
C GLU A 190 -0.75 4.40 -6.12
N LEU A 191 -1.32 5.00 -5.05
CA LEU A 191 -2.77 5.14 -4.91
C LEU A 191 -3.38 5.91 -6.10
N ILE A 192 -2.76 7.03 -6.50
CA ILE A 192 -3.21 7.82 -7.65
C ILE A 192 -3.10 7.01 -8.94
N SER A 193 -2.01 6.25 -9.14
CA SER A 193 -1.83 5.40 -10.31
C SER A 193 -2.91 4.31 -10.39
N LEU A 194 -3.23 3.66 -9.26
CA LEU A 194 -4.29 2.66 -9.18
C LEU A 194 -5.66 3.25 -9.52
N ILE A 195 -5.98 4.43 -8.99
CA ILE A 195 -7.22 5.15 -9.29
C ILE A 195 -7.27 5.49 -10.79
N TYR A 196 -6.19 6.01 -11.35
CA TYR A 196 -6.10 6.36 -12.77
C TYR A 196 -6.32 5.14 -13.68
N VAL A 197 -5.63 4.03 -13.43
CA VAL A 197 -5.78 2.79 -14.22
C VAL A 197 -7.19 2.23 -14.09
N SER A 198 -7.77 2.25 -12.88
CA SER A 198 -9.14 1.80 -12.66
C SER A 198 -10.17 2.66 -13.41
N ALA A 199 -10.00 3.99 -13.38
CA ALA A 199 -10.87 4.92 -14.09
C ALA A 199 -10.74 4.79 -15.61
N TYR A 200 -9.51 4.67 -16.13
CA TYR A 200 -9.26 4.52 -17.55
C TYR A 200 -9.90 3.24 -18.11
N LYS A 201 -9.69 2.09 -17.44
CA LYS A 201 -10.33 0.82 -17.83
C LYS A 201 -11.85 0.92 -17.83
N SER A 202 -12.43 1.61 -16.84
CA SER A 202 -13.88 1.79 -16.77
C SER A 202 -14.46 2.59 -17.94
N ILE A 203 -13.75 3.66 -18.37
CA ILE A 203 -14.23 4.53 -19.43
C ILE A 203 -14.08 3.83 -20.79
N SER A 204 -12.98 3.11 -21.00
CA SER A 204 -12.71 2.39 -22.26
C SER A 204 -13.72 1.29 -22.55
N ASP A 205 -14.33 0.68 -21.52
CA ASP A 205 -15.30 -0.40 -21.69
C ASP A 205 -16.73 0.12 -22.01
N LYS A 206 -16.95 1.44 -21.95
CA LYS A 206 -18.22 2.08 -22.31
C LYS A 206 -18.28 2.56 -23.77
N GLN A 207 -17.18 2.47 -24.52
CA GLN A 207 -17.07 2.88 -25.92
C GLN A 207 -17.09 1.66 -26.84
#